data_AF-A0A6I3EAG7-F1
#
_entry.id   AF-A0A6I3EAG7-F1
#
_cell.length_a   1.000
_cell.length_b   1.000
_cell.length_c   1.000
_cell.angle_alpha   90.00
_cell.angle_beta   90.00
_cell.angle_gamma   90.00
#
_symmetry.space_group_name_H-M   'P 1'
#
loop_
_entity.id
_entity.type
_entity.pdbx_description
1 polymer ?
#
loop_
_entity_poly.entity_id
_entity_poly.type
_entity_poly.pdbx_seq_one_letter_code
_entity_poly.pdbx_strand_id
1 'polypeptide(L)'
;MKFKSIFILLVVITTSTLVISSSEAASKGWRYWGYFQAAPGKTAWTPAMTGPTVDISDGAVEGWSFVFSSDDVPSIAPKVKPSFKAICGSTKPDSDTKRIALVVEFGSTTWAPKGEHVAKTITRCVRTAKTSQGIDVLGQVVKVRAAASGLICGINGYPSKECGVEISTPTSLLPKK
;
A
#
# COMPACT_ATOMS: atom_id res chain seq x y z
N MET A 1 -37.64 12.38 -72.21
CA MET A 1 -38.24 12.92 -70.97
C MET A 1 -37.95 11.92 -69.86
N LYS A 2 -36.81 12.01 -69.16
CA LYS A 2 -36.60 12.69 -67.85
C LYS A 2 -37.69 12.35 -66.83
N PHE A 3 -37.35 11.62 -65.76
CA PHE A 3 -37.77 11.78 -64.33
C PHE A 3 -37.26 10.54 -63.55
N LYS A 4 -36.07 10.62 -62.95
CA LYS A 4 -35.81 10.81 -61.51
C LYS A 4 -36.12 9.57 -60.65
N SER A 5 -35.12 8.70 -60.48
CA SER A 5 -35.04 7.83 -59.30
C SER A 5 -34.10 8.47 -58.28
N ILE A 6 -34.71 8.90 -57.18
CA ILE A 6 -34.07 9.54 -56.03
C ILE A 6 -33.38 8.43 -55.22
N PHE A 7 -32.04 8.44 -55.20
CA PHE A 7 -31.27 7.67 -54.23
C PHE A 7 -31.41 8.36 -52.86
N ILE A 8 -32.22 7.78 -51.97
CA ILE A 8 -32.27 8.16 -50.56
C ILE A 8 -31.07 7.52 -49.87
N LEU A 9 -30.00 8.28 -49.69
CA LEU A 9 -28.86 7.90 -48.88
C LEU A 9 -29.21 8.13 -47.41
N LEU A 10 -29.56 7.06 -46.68
CA LEU A 10 -29.80 7.10 -45.24
C LEU A 10 -28.45 7.17 -44.51
N VAL A 11 -27.97 8.38 -44.18
CA VAL A 11 -26.81 8.58 -43.32
C VAL A 11 -27.26 8.39 -41.87
N VAL A 12 -27.00 7.21 -41.30
CA VAL A 12 -27.18 6.94 -39.87
C VAL A 12 -25.99 7.55 -39.12
N ILE A 13 -26.16 8.74 -38.57
CA ILE A 13 -25.20 9.36 -37.65
C ILE A 13 -25.42 8.71 -36.28
N THR A 14 -24.64 7.68 -35.96
CA THR A 14 -24.55 7.15 -34.60
C THR A 14 -23.77 8.15 -33.72
N THR A 15 -24.49 9.03 -33.03
CA THR A 15 -23.93 9.82 -31.93
C THR A 15 -23.58 8.88 -30.79
N SER A 16 -22.31 8.47 -30.72
CA SER A 16 -21.75 7.80 -29.54
C SER A 16 -21.70 8.80 -28.38
N THR A 17 -22.74 8.82 -27.56
CA THR A 17 -22.71 9.50 -26.26
C THR A 17 -21.68 8.77 -25.38
N LEU A 18 -20.50 9.36 -25.24
CA LEU A 18 -19.54 8.96 -24.22
C LEU A 18 -20.19 9.20 -22.86
N VAL A 19 -20.76 8.14 -22.28
CA VAL A 19 -21.18 8.13 -20.88
C VAL A 19 -19.91 8.16 -20.06
N ILE A 20 -19.48 9.37 -19.67
CA ILE A 20 -18.45 9.54 -18.66
C ILE A 20 -19.09 9.05 -17.37
N SER A 21 -18.82 7.80 -17.00
CA SER A 21 -19.23 7.29 -15.70
C SER A 21 -18.59 8.18 -14.65
N SER A 22 -19.41 8.96 -13.94
CA SER A 22 -18.96 9.65 -12.74
C SER A 22 -18.49 8.57 -11.78
N SER A 23 -17.18 8.47 -11.57
CA SER A 23 -16.63 7.61 -10.52
C SER A 23 -17.14 8.17 -9.20
N GLU A 24 -18.20 7.56 -8.68
CA GLU A 24 -18.73 7.89 -7.38
C GLU A 24 -17.73 7.36 -6.37
N ALA A 25 -17.14 8.26 -5.57
CA ALA A 25 -16.18 7.89 -4.56
C ALA A 25 -16.82 6.84 -3.64
N ALA A 26 -16.12 5.73 -3.41
CA ALA A 26 -16.64 4.66 -2.58
C ALA A 26 -17.06 5.22 -1.21
N SER A 27 -18.27 4.87 -0.77
CA SER A 27 -18.82 5.32 0.52
C SER A 27 -18.15 4.62 1.72
N LYS A 28 -17.42 3.53 1.43
CA LYS A 28 -16.68 2.73 2.39
C LYS A 28 -15.32 2.33 1.84
N GLY A 29 -14.45 1.91 2.75
CA GLY A 29 -13.18 1.27 2.45
C GLY A 29 -12.63 0.58 3.69
N TRP A 30 -11.43 0.01 3.60
CA TRP A 30 -10.81 -0.73 4.69
C TRP A 30 -9.64 0.04 5.26
N ARG A 31 -9.45 -0.05 6.57
CA ARG A 31 -8.20 0.34 7.21
C ARG A 31 -7.38 -0.87 7.64
N TYR A 32 -6.14 -0.93 7.16
CA TYR A 32 -5.30 -2.11 7.28
C TYR A 32 -3.82 -1.77 7.15
N TRP A 33 -2.95 -2.74 7.46
CA TRP A 33 -1.52 -2.65 7.20
C TRP A 33 -1.20 -3.09 5.77
N GLY A 34 -0.83 -2.15 4.91
CA GLY A 34 -0.26 -2.41 3.60
C GLY A 34 1.23 -2.72 3.68
N TYR A 35 1.68 -3.64 2.82
CA TYR A 35 3.08 -4.07 2.72
C TYR A 35 3.65 -3.70 1.35
N PHE A 36 4.83 -3.09 1.35
CA PHE A 36 5.50 -2.53 0.17
C PHE A 36 6.97 -2.90 0.19
N GLN A 37 7.55 -3.06 -0.99
CA GLN A 37 8.95 -3.45 -1.15
C GLN A 37 9.63 -2.55 -2.16
N ALA A 38 10.92 -2.35 -1.98
CA ALA A 38 11.81 -1.82 -3.01
C ALA A 38 13.02 -2.74 -3.11
N ALA A 39 13.24 -3.26 -4.31
CA ALA A 39 14.42 -4.07 -4.60
C ALA A 39 15.72 -3.25 -4.40
N PRO A 40 16.88 -3.90 -4.21
CA PRO A 40 18.15 -3.20 -4.01
C PRO A 40 18.41 -2.11 -5.07
N GLY A 41 18.76 -0.92 -4.59
CA GLY A 41 19.03 0.24 -5.44
C GLY A 41 17.81 0.94 -6.04
N LYS A 42 16.58 0.44 -5.82
CA LYS A 42 15.35 1.12 -6.25
C LYS A 42 14.93 2.18 -5.24
N THR A 43 14.23 3.19 -5.74
CA THR A 43 13.78 4.37 -4.96
C THR A 43 12.27 4.58 -5.02
N ALA A 44 11.53 3.64 -5.61
CA ALA A 44 10.08 3.62 -5.67
C ALA A 44 9.55 2.40 -4.92
N TRP A 45 8.42 2.58 -4.24
CA TRP A 45 7.70 1.50 -3.56
C TRP A 45 6.90 0.68 -4.57
N THR A 46 6.93 -0.63 -4.41
CA THR A 46 6.05 -1.58 -5.09
C THR A 46 5.17 -2.25 -4.06
N PRO A 47 3.83 -2.25 -4.21
CA PRO A 47 2.96 -3.02 -3.33
C PRO A 47 3.25 -4.52 -3.44
N ALA A 48 3.32 -5.19 -2.30
CA ALA A 48 3.62 -6.61 -2.24
C ALA A 48 2.36 -7.46 -2.43
N MET A 49 2.21 -8.06 -3.61
CA MET A 49 1.02 -8.85 -3.96
C MET A 49 0.95 -10.22 -3.29
N THR A 50 2.09 -10.76 -2.85
CA THR A 50 2.19 -12.10 -2.25
C THR A 50 2.40 -12.06 -0.73
N GLY A 51 2.34 -10.87 -0.12
CA GLY A 51 2.57 -10.69 1.31
C GLY A 51 4.05 -10.81 1.74
N PRO A 52 4.32 -10.80 3.05
CA PRO A 52 5.66 -10.64 3.64
C PRO A 52 6.42 -11.96 3.86
N THR A 53 5.89 -13.08 3.38
CA THR A 53 6.43 -14.43 3.58
C THR A 53 7.18 -14.96 2.35
N VAL A 54 7.74 -14.04 1.56
CA VAL A 54 8.58 -14.35 0.39
C VAL A 54 10.02 -13.91 0.68
N ASP A 55 10.98 -14.48 -0.06
CA ASP A 55 12.39 -14.11 0.10
C ASP A 55 12.63 -12.64 -0.25
N ILE A 56 13.57 -12.02 0.47
CA ILE A 56 13.99 -10.64 0.31
C ILE A 56 15.50 -10.57 0.09
N SER A 57 15.98 -9.64 -0.73
CA SER A 57 17.41 -9.52 -1.06
C SER A 57 18.17 -8.63 -0.07
N ASP A 58 19.46 -8.89 0.17
CA ASP A 58 20.34 -7.92 0.84
C ASP A 58 20.31 -6.58 0.09
N GLY A 59 20.20 -5.47 0.80
CA GLY A 59 20.06 -4.15 0.19
C GLY A 59 18.63 -3.73 -0.12
N ALA A 60 17.62 -4.59 0.10
CA ALA A 60 16.23 -4.26 -0.10
C ALA A 60 15.72 -3.27 0.98
N VAL A 61 14.60 -2.62 0.66
CA VAL A 61 13.84 -1.81 1.61
C VAL A 61 12.43 -2.40 1.74
N GLU A 62 12.04 -2.70 2.97
CA GLU A 62 10.70 -3.20 3.31
C GLU A 62 9.90 -2.10 4.00
N GLY A 63 8.64 -1.94 3.60
CA GLY A 63 7.77 -0.85 3.96
C GLY A 63 6.42 -1.34 4.48
N TRP A 64 5.99 -0.79 5.60
CA TRP A 64 4.68 -1.04 6.20
C TRP A 64 3.95 0.28 6.38
N SER A 65 2.70 0.34 5.95
CA SER A 65 1.88 1.55 6.04
C SER A 65 0.50 1.20 6.58
N PHE A 66 0.03 1.89 7.61
CA PHE A 66 -1.36 1.75 8.04
C PHE A 66 -2.24 2.68 7.22
N VAL A 67 -3.03 2.11 6.32
CA VAL A 67 -3.71 2.84 5.25
C VAL A 67 -5.22 2.83 5.44
N PHE A 68 -5.90 3.72 4.72
CA PHE A 68 -7.30 3.56 4.35
C PHE A 68 -7.37 3.46 2.83
N SER A 69 -8.10 2.47 2.30
CA SER A 69 -8.29 2.28 0.86
C SER A 69 -9.65 1.69 0.57
N SER A 70 -10.28 2.14 -0.51
CA SER A 70 -11.40 1.42 -1.15
C SER A 70 -10.93 0.39 -2.19
N ASP A 71 -9.63 0.37 -2.49
CA ASP A 71 -9.03 -0.51 -3.50
C ASP A 71 -8.55 -1.84 -2.88
N ASP A 72 -8.61 -2.91 -3.66
CA ASP A 72 -8.18 -4.26 -3.29
C ASP A 72 -6.65 -4.42 -3.13
N VAL A 73 -5.87 -3.46 -3.64
CA VAL A 73 -4.41 -3.45 -3.57
C VAL A 73 -3.95 -2.44 -2.53
N PRO A 74 -2.86 -2.71 -1.77
CA PRO A 74 -2.22 -1.70 -0.92
C PRO A 74 -1.95 -0.41 -1.70
N SER A 75 -2.72 0.64 -1.42
CA SER A 75 -2.77 1.83 -2.28
C SER A 75 -1.90 2.98 -1.76
N ILE A 76 -1.65 3.05 -0.45
CA ILE A 76 -0.90 4.15 0.17
C ILE A 76 0.44 3.64 0.70
N ALA A 77 1.46 3.74 -0.14
CA ALA A 77 2.84 3.45 0.24
C ALA A 77 3.34 4.40 1.35
N PRO A 78 4.37 4.01 2.13
CA PRO A 78 4.99 4.91 3.11
C PRO A 78 5.45 6.22 2.45
N LYS A 79 5.24 7.35 3.13
CA LYS A 79 5.71 8.66 2.64
C LYS A 79 7.22 8.77 2.71
N VAL A 80 7.84 8.09 3.66
CA VAL A 80 9.30 7.90 3.69
C VAL A 80 9.70 7.09 2.46
N LYS A 81 10.54 7.68 1.60
CA LYS A 81 11.04 7.02 0.39
C LYS A 81 11.88 5.79 0.73
N PRO A 82 11.85 4.72 -0.09
CA PRO A 82 12.65 3.55 0.15
C PRO A 82 14.11 3.84 -0.21
N SER A 83 14.93 4.15 0.80
CA SER A 83 16.36 4.46 0.59
C SER A 83 17.23 3.60 1.50
N PHE A 84 17.72 2.50 0.95
CA PHE A 84 18.69 1.65 1.64
C PHE A 84 19.94 2.43 2.04
N LYS A 85 20.46 3.28 1.15
CA LYS A 85 21.65 4.10 1.43
C LYS A 85 21.43 5.03 2.63
N ALA A 86 20.26 5.65 2.75
CA ALA A 86 19.97 6.55 3.87
C ALA A 86 19.80 5.81 5.20
N ILE A 87 19.21 4.60 5.17
CA ILE A 87 18.86 3.86 6.39
C ILE A 87 19.98 2.92 6.86
N CYS A 88 20.65 2.25 5.92
CA CYS A 88 21.64 1.20 6.16
C CYS A 88 23.05 1.52 5.63
N GLY A 89 23.31 2.72 5.09
CA GLY A 89 24.55 3.03 4.38
C GLY A 89 25.84 2.87 5.20
N SER A 90 25.75 2.94 6.53
CA SER A 90 26.88 2.71 7.44
C SER A 90 27.07 1.24 7.82
N THR A 91 26.13 0.36 7.46
CA THR A 91 26.16 -1.07 7.81
C THR A 91 26.95 -1.82 6.75
N LYS A 92 28.11 -2.36 7.14
CA LYS A 92 28.96 -3.15 6.23
C LYS A 92 28.27 -4.44 5.79
N PRO A 93 28.43 -4.87 4.52
CA PRO A 93 28.00 -6.18 4.08
C PRO A 93 28.65 -7.29 4.91
N ASP A 94 27.97 -8.40 5.01
CA ASP A 94 28.38 -9.56 5.79
C ASP A 94 28.01 -10.83 5.01
N SER A 95 28.89 -11.83 5.04
CA SER A 95 28.72 -13.03 4.21
C SER A 95 27.62 -13.95 4.70
N ASP A 96 27.16 -13.83 5.95
CA ASP A 96 26.23 -14.77 6.58
C ASP A 96 24.86 -14.16 6.84
N THR A 97 24.74 -12.84 6.66
CA THR A 97 23.52 -12.07 6.94
C THR A 97 23.11 -11.18 5.76
N LYS A 98 21.85 -10.77 5.76
CA LYS A 98 21.28 -9.74 4.88
C LYS A 98 21.05 -8.47 5.69
N ARG A 99 21.21 -7.31 5.08
CA ARG A 99 20.85 -5.98 5.59
C ARG A 99 19.61 -5.52 4.87
N ILE A 100 18.60 -5.17 5.65
CA ILE A 100 17.30 -4.76 5.15
C ILE A 100 16.96 -3.43 5.81
N ALA A 101 16.63 -2.44 5.00
CA ALA A 101 16.11 -1.19 5.52
C ALA A 101 14.60 -1.34 5.76
N LEU A 102 14.16 -1.11 6.99
CA LEU A 102 12.76 -1.20 7.38
C LEU A 102 12.17 0.19 7.57
N VAL A 103 10.99 0.42 7.01
CA VAL A 103 10.14 1.58 7.22
C VAL A 103 8.77 1.14 7.73
N VAL A 104 8.30 1.69 8.85
CA VAL A 104 6.94 1.46 9.36
C VAL A 104 6.27 2.80 9.62
N GLU A 105 5.23 3.11 8.85
CA GLU A 105 4.45 4.34 8.95
C GLU A 105 3.03 4.03 9.47
N PHE A 106 2.65 4.63 10.60
CA PHE A 106 1.40 4.29 11.32
C PHE A 106 0.17 5.01 10.76
N GLY A 107 0.25 5.56 9.55
CA GLY A 107 -0.86 6.17 8.84
C GLY A 107 -1.13 7.62 9.23
N SER A 108 -2.40 8.01 9.14
CA SER A 108 -2.88 9.36 9.40
C SER A 108 -3.94 9.37 10.49
N THR A 109 -4.02 10.49 11.22
CA THR A 109 -5.11 10.76 12.16
C THR A 109 -6.47 10.77 11.48
N THR A 110 -6.52 10.98 10.16
CA THR A 110 -7.74 10.94 9.33
C THR A 110 -8.49 9.61 9.39
N TRP A 111 -7.78 8.48 9.48
CA TRP A 111 -8.38 7.13 9.48
C TRP A 111 -7.96 6.28 10.68
N ALA A 112 -7.26 6.88 11.64
CA ALA A 112 -6.92 6.23 12.90
C ALA A 112 -8.18 5.71 13.62
N PRO A 113 -8.11 4.56 14.31
CA PRO A 113 -9.19 4.12 15.18
C PRO A 113 -9.53 5.19 16.23
N LYS A 114 -10.80 5.27 16.60
CA LYS A 114 -11.28 6.28 17.54
C LYS A 114 -10.59 6.12 18.90
N GLY A 115 -9.99 7.20 19.39
CA GLY A 115 -9.29 7.22 20.68
C GLY A 115 -7.87 6.63 20.64
N GLU A 116 -7.39 6.20 19.49
CA GLU A 116 -5.99 5.78 19.31
C GLU A 116 -5.15 6.92 18.72
N HIS A 117 -3.86 6.95 19.07
CA HIS A 117 -2.91 7.95 18.58
C HIS A 117 -1.97 7.32 17.57
N VAL A 118 -1.78 8.00 16.42
CA VAL A 118 -0.83 7.58 15.39
C VAL A 118 0.59 7.64 15.95
N ALA A 119 1.28 6.52 15.92
CA ALA A 119 2.66 6.44 16.40
C ALA A 119 3.66 7.06 15.40
N LYS A 120 4.86 7.36 15.88
CA LYS A 120 5.94 7.90 15.04
C LYS A 120 6.44 6.85 14.06
N THR A 121 6.78 7.28 12.85
CA THR A 121 7.40 6.43 11.83
C THR A 121 8.69 5.81 12.34
N ILE A 122 8.86 4.51 12.11
CA ILE A 122 10.08 3.77 12.43
C ILE A 122 10.90 3.62 11.15
N THR A 123 12.18 3.96 11.23
CA THR A 123 13.17 3.67 10.19
C THR A 123 14.37 2.99 10.83
N ARG A 124 14.68 1.76 10.42
CA ARG A 124 15.75 0.97 11.04
C ARG A 124 16.48 0.14 10.01
N CYS A 125 17.79 0.02 10.18
CA CYS A 125 18.56 -1.01 9.48
C CYS A 125 18.50 -2.30 10.28
N VAL A 126 18.04 -3.38 9.65
CA VAL A 126 17.94 -4.70 10.25
C VAL A 126 18.98 -5.60 9.60
N ARG A 127 19.78 -6.28 10.42
CA ARG A 127 20.71 -7.31 9.95
C ARG A 127 20.18 -8.66 10.40
N THR A 128 19.88 -9.52 9.44
CA THR A 128 19.10 -10.73 9.65
C THR A 128 19.68 -11.93 8.91
N ALA A 129 19.25 -13.14 9.24
CA ALA A 129 19.70 -14.35 8.55
C ALA A 129 19.37 -14.32 7.05
N LYS A 130 20.15 -15.04 6.23
CA LYS A 130 19.89 -15.15 4.78
C LYS A 130 18.54 -15.76 4.43
N THR A 131 17.98 -16.58 5.31
CA THR A 131 16.68 -17.22 5.10
C THR A 131 15.51 -16.36 5.57
N SER A 132 15.78 -15.20 6.18
CA SER A 132 14.73 -14.32 6.70
C SER A 132 13.91 -13.69 5.59
N GLN A 133 12.62 -13.55 5.87
CA GLN A 133 11.62 -12.95 5.01
C GLN A 133 11.20 -11.58 5.56
N GLY A 134 10.34 -10.88 4.83
CA GLY A 134 9.84 -9.55 5.22
C GLY A 134 9.17 -9.53 6.60
N ILE A 135 8.45 -10.59 6.95
CA ILE A 135 7.79 -10.71 8.25
C ILE A 135 8.79 -10.86 9.40
N ASP A 136 9.91 -11.56 9.19
CA ASP A 136 10.95 -11.74 10.19
C ASP A 136 11.67 -10.41 10.46
N VAL A 137 11.92 -9.63 9.39
CA VAL A 137 12.51 -8.29 9.50
C VAL A 137 11.63 -7.38 10.34
N LEU A 138 10.31 -7.40 10.09
CA LEU A 138 9.36 -6.65 10.92
C LEU A 138 9.42 -7.14 12.37
N GLY A 139 9.28 -8.44 12.60
CA GLY A 139 9.23 -9.06 13.93
C GLY A 139 10.46 -8.84 14.79
N GLN A 140 11.63 -8.58 14.20
CA GLN A 140 12.85 -8.23 14.94
C GLN A 140 12.82 -6.81 15.52
N VAL A 141 12.03 -5.91 14.94
CA VAL A 141 12.00 -4.49 15.33
C VAL A 141 10.77 -4.14 16.16
N VAL A 142 9.65 -4.83 15.94
CA VAL A 142 8.36 -4.50 16.54
C VAL A 142 7.62 -5.75 17.01
N LYS A 143 6.71 -5.57 17.96
CA LYS A 143 5.73 -6.61 18.30
C LYS A 143 4.64 -6.64 17.22
N VAL A 144 4.44 -7.81 16.62
CA VAL A 144 3.45 -8.03 15.56
C VAL A 144 2.28 -8.82 16.11
N ARG A 145 1.06 -8.36 15.82
CA ARG A 145 -0.19 -9.10 16.02
C ARG A 145 -0.74 -9.46 14.65
N ALA A 146 -0.85 -10.76 14.37
CA ALA A 146 -1.40 -11.28 13.12
C ALA A 146 -2.68 -12.09 13.39
N ALA A 147 -3.61 -12.10 12.42
CA ALA A 147 -4.72 -13.02 12.40
C ALA A 147 -4.26 -14.40 11.91
N ALA A 148 -5.09 -15.43 12.14
CA ALA A 148 -4.83 -16.79 11.64
C ALA A 148 -4.70 -16.85 10.09
N SER A 149 -5.29 -15.90 9.38
CA SER A 149 -5.15 -15.74 7.93
C SER A 149 -3.78 -15.24 7.47
N GLY A 150 -2.90 -14.82 8.39
CA GLY A 150 -1.65 -14.15 8.08
C GLY A 150 -1.77 -12.63 7.91
N LEU A 151 -2.99 -12.07 7.99
CA LEU A 151 -3.18 -10.61 7.96
C LEU A 151 -2.54 -9.95 9.18
N ILE A 152 -1.72 -8.92 8.96
CA ILE A 152 -1.13 -8.14 10.05
C ILE A 152 -2.17 -7.17 10.60
N CYS A 153 -2.60 -7.44 11.83
CA CYS A 153 -3.64 -6.68 12.52
C CYS A 153 -3.07 -5.49 13.29
N GLY A 154 -1.86 -5.62 13.83
CA GLY A 154 -1.26 -4.56 14.65
C GLY A 154 0.25 -4.64 14.75
N ILE A 155 0.87 -3.47 14.83
CA ILE A 155 2.30 -3.29 15.02
C ILE A 155 2.51 -2.42 16.27
N ASN A 156 3.32 -2.88 17.22
CA ASN A 156 3.55 -2.22 18.52
C ASN A 156 2.24 -1.79 19.23
N GLY A 157 1.19 -2.61 19.09
CA GLY A 157 -0.11 -2.34 19.70
C GLY A 157 -0.99 -1.36 18.91
N TYR A 158 -0.64 -0.98 17.68
CA TYR A 158 -1.47 -0.14 16.81
C TYR A 158 -1.87 -0.83 15.50
N PRO A 159 -3.16 -0.83 15.12
CA PRO A 159 -4.28 -0.54 16.01
C PRO A 159 -4.36 -1.58 17.14
N SER A 160 -4.92 -1.16 18.28
CA SER A 160 -4.92 -1.98 19.50
C SER A 160 -5.80 -3.23 19.40
N LYS A 161 -6.94 -3.11 18.71
CA LYS A 161 -7.97 -4.17 18.66
C LYS A 161 -8.34 -4.59 17.25
N GLU A 162 -8.54 -3.61 16.38
CA GLU A 162 -9.06 -3.85 15.03
C GLU A 162 -8.08 -4.66 14.16
N CYS A 163 -8.60 -5.29 13.10
CA CYS A 163 -7.81 -6.02 12.12
C CYS A 163 -8.49 -5.93 10.74
N GLY A 164 -8.04 -5.01 9.88
CA GLY A 164 -8.57 -4.90 8.52
C GLY A 164 -10.06 -4.57 8.44
N VAL A 165 -10.56 -3.64 9.26
CA VAL A 165 -12.00 -3.35 9.34
C VAL A 165 -12.47 -2.45 8.21
N GLU A 166 -13.67 -2.71 7.70
CA GLU A 166 -14.39 -1.80 6.81
C GLU A 166 -14.91 -0.61 7.64
N ILE A 167 -14.71 0.60 7.13
CA ILE A 167 -15.20 1.84 7.70
C ILE A 167 -15.83 2.70 6.61
N SER A 168 -16.69 3.64 7.01
CA SER A 168 -17.11 4.72 6.13
C SER A 168 -15.91 5.56 5.73
N THR A 169 -15.91 6.03 4.48
CA THR A 169 -14.87 6.92 3.97
C THR A 169 -14.75 8.15 4.86
N PRO A 170 -13.56 8.44 5.44
CA PRO A 170 -13.35 9.61 6.26
C PRO A 170 -13.80 10.88 5.55
N THR A 171 -14.53 11.75 6.25
CA THR A 171 -15.14 12.95 5.65
C THR A 171 -14.13 13.84 4.94
N SER A 172 -12.89 13.93 5.45
CA SER A 172 -11.83 14.72 4.83
C SER A 172 -11.30 14.14 3.51
N LEU A 173 -11.64 12.91 3.17
CA LEU A 173 -11.30 12.24 1.91
C LEU A 173 -12.47 12.28 0.91
N LEU A 174 -13.65 12.75 1.31
CA LEU A 174 -14.78 12.89 0.40
C LEU A 174 -14.55 14.06 -0.58
N PRO A 175 -15.00 13.94 -1.84
CA PRO A 175 -14.95 15.05 -2.78
C PRO A 175 -15.71 16.26 -2.21
N LYS A 176 -15.10 17.44 -2.32
CA LYS A 176 -15.76 18.69 -1.95
C LYS A 176 -16.89 18.94 -2.96
N LYS A 177 -18.10 19.11 -2.45
CA LYS A 177 -19.25 19.59 -3.23
C LYS A 177 -19.08 21.07 -3.56
#